data_AF-A0A8T5ZGJ2-F1
#
_entry.id   AF-A0A8T5ZGJ2-F1
#
_cell.length_a   1.000
_cell.length_b   1.000
_cell.length_c   1.000
_cell.angle_alpha   90.00
_cell.angle_beta   90.00
_cell.angle_gamma   90.00
#
_symmetry.space_group_name_H-M   'P 1'
#
loop_
_entity.id
_entity.type
_entity.pdbx_description
1 polymer ?
#
loop_
_entity_poly.entity_id
_entity_poly.type
_entity_poly.pdbx_seq_one_letter_code
_entity_poly.pdbx_strand_id
1 'polypeptide(L)' 'SDVRPSRHLNKAHWSTVYLDGSLPDSQIYYLVDASYQQAVNLLPEEKRKLLVQL' A
#
# COMPACT_ATOMS: atom_id res chain seq x y z
N SER A 1 -4.83 10.01 14.33
CA SER A 1 -4.65 9.57 12.92
C SER A 1 -3.39 8.74 12.87
N ASP A 2 -3.60 7.43 12.72
CA ASP A 2 -2.56 6.41 12.92
C ASP A 2 -1.85 6.07 11.60
N VAL A 3 -2.23 6.77 10.53
CA VAL A 3 -1.48 6.90 9.27
C VAL A 3 -0.86 8.29 9.24
N ARG A 4 0.47 8.36 9.09
CA ARG A 4 1.23 9.62 9.07
C ARG A 4 2.26 9.63 7.94
N PRO A 5 2.66 10.79 7.39
CA PRO A 5 3.77 10.86 6.46
C PRO A 5 5.04 10.26 7.08
N SER A 6 5.80 9.49 6.31
CA SER A 6 7.00 8.82 6.81
C SER A 6 8.06 9.81 7.28
N ARG A 7 8.69 9.52 8.42
CA ARG A 7 9.76 10.37 8.98
C ARG A 7 11.06 10.31 8.18
N HIS A 8 11.34 9.15 7.58
CA HIS A 8 12.64 8.85 6.95
C HIS A 8 12.56 8.64 5.43
N LEU A 9 11.35 8.53 4.89
CA LEU A 9 11.12 8.34 3.45
C LEU A 9 10.49 9.61 2.85
N ASN A 10 10.42 9.67 1.52
CA ASN A 10 9.77 10.79 0.84
C ASN A 10 8.29 10.86 1.24
N LYS A 11 7.94 11.90 2.00
CA LYS A 11 6.61 12.15 2.57
C LYS A 11 5.50 12.31 1.53
N ALA A 12 5.84 12.60 0.28
CA ALA A 12 4.89 12.68 -0.83
C ALA A 12 4.44 11.30 -1.33
N HIS A 13 5.23 10.25 -1.05
CA HIS A 13 4.99 8.90 -1.57
C HIS A 13 4.88 7.82 -0.48
N TRP A 14 5.40 8.08 0.71
CA TRP A 14 5.50 7.10 1.78
C TRP A 14 4.77 7.54 3.03
N SER A 15 3.82 6.71 3.45
CA SER A 15 3.09 6.82 4.71
C SER A 15 3.55 5.72 5.67
N THR A 16 3.60 6.05 6.96
CA THR A 16 3.80 5.11 8.07
C THR A 16 2.44 4.84 8.70
N VAL A 17 2.09 3.56 8.79
CA VAL A 17 0.88 3.09 9.45
C VAL A 17 1.29 2.48 10.80
N TYR A 18 0.72 2.98 11.89
CA TYR A 18 0.93 2.44 13.23
C TYR A 18 -0.13 1.38 13.50
N LEU A 19 0.29 0.13 13.73
CA LEU A 19 -0.58 -1.01 14.02
C LEU A 19 -0.66 -1.26 15.53
N ASP A 20 -1.14 -0.27 16.28
CA ASP A 20 -1.29 -0.31 17.74
C ASP A 20 -2.69 -0.78 18.20
N GLY A 21 -3.53 -1.24 17.27
CA GLY A 21 -4.90 -1.68 17.51
C GLY A 21 -5.96 -0.57 17.42
N SER A 22 -5.57 0.67 17.15
CA SER A 22 -6.50 1.79 16.92
C SER A 22 -7.15 1.77 15.53
N LEU A 23 -6.50 1.11 14.56
CA LEU A 23 -6.96 0.99 13.17
C LEU A 23 -7.86 -0.23 13.01
N PRO A 24 -9.10 -0.08 12.49
CA PRO A 24 -9.94 -1.21 12.14
C PRO A 24 -9.27 -2.09 11.07
N ASP A 25 -9.42 -3.41 11.21
CA ASP A 25 -8.87 -4.38 10.25
C ASP A 25 -9.29 -4.08 8.81
N SER A 26 -10.55 -3.66 8.59
CA SER A 26 -11.06 -3.27 7.27
C SER A 26 -10.24 -2.15 6.62
N GLN A 27 -9.76 -1.20 7.41
CA GLN A 27 -8.94 -0.10 6.93
C GLN A 27 -7.52 -0.58 6.61
N ILE A 28 -6.98 -1.54 7.36
CA ILE A 28 -5.70 -2.18 7.07
C ILE A 28 -5.78 -2.92 5.73
N TYR A 29 -6.82 -3.74 5.52
CA TYR A 29 -7.02 -4.46 4.26
C TYR A 29 -7.13 -3.49 3.07
N TYR A 30 -7.87 -2.40 3.23
CA TYR A 30 -7.97 -1.36 2.20
C TYR A 30 -6.61 -0.74 1.87
N LEU A 31 -5.81 -0.38 2.88
CA LEU A 31 -4.48 0.21 2.67
C LEU A 31 -3.53 -0.75 1.95
N VAL A 32 -3.62 -2.05 2.28
CA VAL A 32 -2.85 -3.10 1.60
C VAL A 32 -3.26 -3.20 0.13
N ASP A 33 -4.56 -3.31 -0.16
CA ASP A 33 -5.06 -3.44 -1.53
C ASP A 33 -4.74 -2.21 -2.38
N ALA A 34 -4.94 -1.00 -1.84
CA ALA A 34 -4.59 0.24 -2.53
C ALA A 34 -3.08 0.33 -2.86
N SER A 35 -2.22 -0.12 -1.95
CA SER A 35 -0.77 -0.14 -2.15
C SER A 35 -0.37 -1.19 -3.20
N TYR A 36 -1.00 -2.37 -3.16
CA TYR A 36 -0.81 -3.43 -4.13
C TYR A 36 -1.22 -2.98 -5.54
N GLN A 37 -2.39 -2.37 -5.69
CA GLN A 37 -2.85 -1.84 -6.98
C GLN A 37 -1.90 -0.80 -7.56
N GLN A 38 -1.38 0.12 -6.75
CA GLN A 38 -0.36 1.07 -7.20
C GLN A 38 0.91 0.36 -7.69
N ALA A 39 1.40 -0.62 -6.94
CA ALA A 39 2.58 -1.39 -7.34
C ALA A 39 2.34 -2.12 -8.67
N VAL A 40 1.19 -2.79 -8.84
CA VAL A 40 0.82 -3.48 -10.08
C VAL A 40 0.73 -2.50 -11.25
N ASN A 41 0.15 -1.31 -11.04
CA ASN A 41 0.04 -0.30 -12.10
C ASN A 41 1.39 0.25 -12.56
N LEU A 42 2.41 0.24 -11.70
CA LEU A 42 3.77 0.65 -12.04
C LEU A 42 4.58 -0.44 -12.76
N LEU A 43 4.08 -1.69 -12.82
CA LEU A 43 4.77 -2.78 -13.47
C LEU A 43 4.59 -2.75 -15.01
N PRO A 44 5.62 -3.16 -15.77
CA PRO A 44 5.48 -3.43 -17.20
C PRO A 44 4.37 -4.44 -17.51
N GLU A 45 3.75 -4.31 -18.68
CA GLU A 45 2.62 -5.15 -19.10
C GLU A 45 2.91 -6.66 -19.03
N GLU A 46 4.13 -7.08 -19.41
CA GLU A 46 4.54 -8.48 -19.32
C GLU A 46 4.45 -9.03 -17.90
N LYS A 47 4.91 -8.26 -16.91
CA LYS A 47 4.85 -8.66 -15.50
C LYS A 47 3.42 -8.65 -14.96
N ARG A 48 2.59 -7.69 -15.40
CA ARG A 48 1.16 -7.66 -15.02
C ARG A 48 0.40 -8.89 -15.52
N LYS A 49 0.67 -9.34 -16.75
CA LYS A 49 0.04 -10.55 -17.32
C LYS A 49 0.35 -11.81 -16.51
N LEU A 50 1.56 -11.94 -15.96
CA LEU A 50 1.93 -13.06 -15.09
C LEU A 50 1.13 -13.08 -13.78
N LEU A 51 0.81 -11.90 -13.23
CA LEU A 51 0.06 -11.80 -11.97
C LEU A 51 -1.44 -12.10 -12.13
N VAL A 52 -2.00 -11.92 -13.33
CA VAL A 52 -3.42 -12.22 -13.63
C VAL A 52 -3.67 -13.71 -13.88
N GLN A 53 -2.60 -14.49 -14.12
CA GLN A 53 -2.67 -15.92 -14.42
C GLN A 53 -2.53 -16.83 -13.19
N LEU A 54 -2.32 -16.26 -12.00
CA LEU A 54 -2.33 -16.94 -10.70
C LEU A 54 -3.70 -16.82 -10.03
#